data_AF-A0A416ZHT9-F1
#
_entry.id   AF-A0A416ZHT9-F1
#
_cell.length_a   1.000
_cell.length_b   1.000
_cell.length_c   1.000
_cell.angle_alpha   90.00
_cell.angle_beta   90.00
_cell.angle_gamma   90.00
#
_symmetry.space_group_name_H-M   'P 1'
#
loop_
_entity.id
_entity.type
_entity.pdbx_description
1 polymer ?
#
loop_
_entity_poly.entity_id
_entity_poly.type
_entity_poly.pdbx_seq_one_letter_code
_entity_poly.pdbx_strand_id
1 'polypeptide(L)'
;MLISSKGRYALKLMIYIAAIGGDPVAGSAVGDDAPAPGNGSRSGSLALDAPARPLASASRPQTKVSLREVAEREVISLKYLEQLVRPLMKAGLLKSVRGKGGGYVLAKPAAQIRAGDILRAAEGERSTVACEGLEGACGRSDLCSTVKFWTGLEETIDAYVDGVTLVELAAVPEIKVEIEL
;
A
#
# COMPACT_ATOMS: atom_id res chain seq x y z
N MET A 1 -13.86 -4.01 1.11
CA MET A 1 -12.99 -3.33 2.09
C MET A 1 -13.52 -1.94 2.57
N LEU A 2 -13.99 -1.78 3.82
CA LEU A 2 -14.13 -0.44 4.45
C LEU A 2 -12.79 -0.07 5.08
N ILE A 3 -12.08 0.93 4.56
CA ILE A 3 -10.73 1.30 5.03
C ILE A 3 -10.78 1.63 6.53
N SER A 4 -10.28 0.71 7.35
CA SER A 4 -10.32 0.81 8.80
C SER A 4 -9.27 1.81 9.30
N SER A 5 -9.39 2.23 10.56
CA SER A 5 -8.32 3.01 11.21
C SER A 5 -6.96 2.33 11.08
N LYS A 6 -6.94 0.99 11.12
CA LYS A 6 -5.74 0.15 10.96
C LYS A 6 -5.08 0.28 9.60
N GLY A 7 -5.86 0.27 8.51
CA GLY A 7 -5.35 0.46 7.15
C GLY A 7 -4.69 1.82 6.97
N ARG A 8 -5.34 2.89 7.44
CA ARG A 8 -4.79 4.26 7.37
C ARG A 8 -3.45 4.38 8.09
N TYR A 9 -3.34 3.83 9.30
CA TYR A 9 -2.08 3.88 10.05
C TYR A 9 -0.99 2.98 9.47
N ALA A 10 -1.35 1.86 8.86
CA ALA A 10 -0.39 1.02 8.14
C ALA A 10 0.20 1.75 6.92
N LEU A 11 -0.63 2.41 6.11
CA LEU A 11 -0.16 3.24 5.00
C LEU A 11 0.77 4.36 5.50
N LYS A 12 0.36 5.08 6.55
CA LYS A 12 1.17 6.15 7.15
C LYS A 12 2.54 5.67 7.62
N LEU A 13 2.59 4.53 8.32
CA LEU A 13 3.83 3.90 8.76
C LEU A 13 4.73 3.53 7.56
N MET A 14 4.17 2.92 6.52
CA MET A 14 4.94 2.52 5.33
C MET A 14 5.48 3.73 4.56
N ILE A 15 4.68 4.80 4.41
CA ILE A 15 5.10 6.07 3.80
C ILE A 15 6.27 6.67 4.57
N TYR A 16 6.17 6.71 5.89
CA TYR A 16 7.23 7.24 6.75
C TYR A 16 8.53 6.42 6.61
N ILE A 17 8.42 5.09 6.62
CA ILE A 17 9.57 4.20 6.45
C ILE A 17 10.19 4.37 5.05
N ALA A 18 9.40 4.56 3.99
CA ALA A 18 9.92 4.81 2.65
C ALA A 18 10.66 6.16 2.56
N ALA A 19 10.07 7.22 3.12
CA ALA A 19 10.60 8.58 3.05
C ALA A 19 11.95 8.73 3.79
N ILE A 20 12.09 8.07 4.94
CA ILE A 20 13.28 8.18 5.81
C ILE A 20 14.24 7.02 5.58
N GLY A 21 13.72 5.81 5.43
CA GLY A 21 14.51 4.60 5.35
C GLY A 21 15.20 4.36 4.01
N GLY A 22 14.74 5.01 2.93
CA GLY A 22 15.31 4.81 1.60
C GLY A 22 15.00 3.43 1.01
N ASP A 23 15.13 3.32 -0.31
CA ASP A 23 14.82 2.09 -1.03
C ASP A 23 15.93 1.03 -0.86
N PRO A 24 15.57 -0.26 -0.69
CA PRO A 24 16.54 -1.34 -0.79
C PRO A 24 17.12 -1.37 -2.20
N VAL A 25 18.39 -0.98 -2.34
CA VAL A 25 19.11 -1.06 -3.61
C VAL A 25 19.19 -2.52 -4.05
N ALA A 26 18.84 -2.78 -5.31
CA ALA A 26 18.96 -4.09 -5.92
C ALA A 26 20.44 -4.53 -6.01
N GLY A 27 20.90 -5.25 -4.99
CA GLY A 27 22.04 -6.14 -5.08
C GLY A 27 21.54 -7.54 -5.46
N SER A 28 21.66 -7.87 -6.75
CA SER A 28 21.54 -9.20 -7.39
C SER A 28 20.23 -9.98 -7.19
N ALA A 29 19.26 -9.76 -8.07
CA ALA A 29 18.48 -10.83 -8.70
C ALA A 29 17.89 -10.30 -10.01
N VAL A 30 18.55 -10.63 -11.12
CA VAL A 30 18.03 -10.46 -12.48
C VAL A 30 16.88 -11.44 -12.67
N GLY A 31 15.80 -10.96 -13.25
CA GLY A 31 14.59 -11.70 -13.57
C GLY A 31 13.57 -10.72 -14.14
N ASP A 32 13.82 -10.28 -15.37
CA ASP A 32 12.90 -9.52 -16.21
C ASP A 32 11.59 -10.29 -16.38
N ASP A 33 10.50 -9.75 -15.84
CA ASP A 33 9.12 -9.91 -16.35
C ASP A 33 8.20 -8.93 -15.60
N ALA A 34 8.31 -7.65 -15.94
CA ALA A 34 7.30 -6.65 -15.60
C ALA A 34 6.47 -6.37 -16.87
N PRO A 35 5.15 -6.62 -16.88
CA PRO A 35 4.33 -6.32 -18.04
C PRO A 35 4.15 -4.79 -18.15
N ALA A 36 4.40 -4.27 -19.35
CA ALA A 36 4.21 -2.87 -19.69
C ALA A 36 2.72 -2.49 -19.77
N PRO A 37 2.29 -1.31 -19.28
CA PRO A 37 0.98 -0.78 -19.62
C PRO A 37 1.01 -0.11 -21.00
N GLY A 38 0.00 -0.44 -21.81
CA GLY A 38 -0.22 0.05 -23.17
C GLY A 38 -0.64 1.52 -23.25
N ASN A 39 -0.56 2.06 -24.46
CA ASN A 39 -0.68 3.48 -24.79
C ASN A 39 -2.10 3.94 -25.17
N GLY A 40 -2.29 5.27 -25.16
CA GLY A 40 -3.34 6.02 -25.87
C GLY A 40 -4.45 6.52 -24.93
N SER A 41 -4.90 7.78 -24.93
CA SER A 41 -4.59 8.96 -25.74
C SER A 41 -5.20 10.23 -25.11
N ARG A 42 -4.41 11.31 -25.07
CA ARG A 42 -4.71 12.76 -24.99
C ARG A 42 -6.15 13.24 -24.70
N SER A 43 -6.30 14.18 -23.75
CA SER A 43 -6.65 15.60 -24.01
C SER A 43 -6.73 16.47 -22.75
N GLY A 44 -6.03 17.63 -22.77
CA GLY A 44 -6.60 18.91 -22.33
C GLY A 44 -6.50 19.37 -20.86
N SER A 45 -5.51 20.24 -20.59
CA SER A 45 -5.67 21.53 -19.87
C SER A 45 -5.97 21.56 -18.36
N LEU A 46 -4.97 21.91 -17.53
CA LEU A 46 -4.78 23.27 -16.97
C LEU A 46 -3.54 23.28 -16.04
N ALA A 47 -2.53 24.05 -16.42
CA ALA A 47 -1.30 24.23 -15.66
C ALA A 47 -1.57 25.09 -14.41
N LEU A 48 -1.30 24.53 -13.23
CA LEU A 48 -0.93 25.28 -12.04
C LEU A 48 0.48 24.84 -11.67
N ASP A 49 1.45 25.67 -12.04
CA ASP A 49 2.86 25.51 -11.71
C ASP A 49 3.06 25.49 -10.20
N ALA A 50 3.23 24.31 -9.62
CA ALA A 50 3.90 24.11 -8.36
C ALA A 50 5.20 23.35 -8.65
N PRO A 51 6.38 23.79 -8.18
CA PRO A 51 7.60 23.03 -8.40
C PRO A 51 7.55 21.76 -7.54
N ALA A 52 7.00 20.68 -8.11
CA ALA A 52 7.25 19.33 -7.66
C ALA A 52 8.76 19.09 -7.86
N ARG A 53 9.51 19.29 -6.79
CA ARG A 53 10.96 19.11 -6.79
C ARG A 53 11.22 17.63 -7.13
N PRO A 54 11.79 17.31 -8.29
CA PRO A 54 12.04 15.92 -8.63
C PRO A 54 13.03 15.37 -7.62
N LEU A 55 12.63 14.32 -6.91
CA LEU A 55 13.53 13.48 -6.13
C LEU A 55 14.44 12.75 -7.12
N ALA A 56 15.41 13.48 -7.66
CA ALA A 56 16.48 12.93 -8.46
C ALA A 56 17.15 11.79 -7.68
N SER A 57 17.39 10.69 -8.39
CA SER A 57 17.86 9.38 -7.94
C SER A 57 19.27 9.39 -7.35
N ALA A 58 19.49 10.16 -6.28
CA ALA A 58 20.67 10.02 -5.44
C ALA A 58 20.42 8.85 -4.47
N SER A 59 21.13 7.74 -4.68
CA SER A 59 21.08 6.54 -3.83
C SER A 59 21.32 6.89 -2.37
N ARG A 60 20.23 7.00 -1.58
CA ARG A 60 20.33 7.19 -0.13
C ARG A 60 20.66 5.84 0.52
N PRO A 61 21.64 5.77 1.44
CA PRO A 61 21.90 4.56 2.19
C PRO A 61 20.64 4.16 2.98
N GLN A 62 20.31 2.87 2.93
CA GLN A 62 19.11 2.36 3.59
C GLN A 62 19.22 2.58 5.10
N THR A 63 18.38 3.47 5.62
CA THR A 63 18.36 3.88 7.02
C THR A 63 17.31 3.08 7.76
N LYS A 64 17.66 2.60 8.95
CA LYS A 64 16.74 1.83 9.80
C LYS A 64 15.81 2.81 10.50
N VAL A 65 14.50 2.56 10.44
CA VAL A 65 13.51 3.42 11.10
C VAL A 65 13.07 2.83 12.43
N SER A 66 13.18 3.62 13.49
CA SER A 66 12.74 3.24 14.84
C SER A 66 11.24 3.48 15.01
N LEU A 67 10.50 2.48 15.50
CA LEU A 67 9.07 2.70 15.80
C LEU A 67 8.84 3.70 16.93
N ARG A 68 9.82 3.91 17.82
CA ARG A 68 9.71 4.96 18.85
C ARG A 68 9.69 6.34 18.20
N GLU A 69 10.55 6.55 17.21
CA GLU A 69 10.58 7.80 16.45
C GLU A 69 9.26 8.01 15.70
N VAL A 70 8.76 6.97 15.02
CA VAL A 70 7.46 7.05 14.32
C VAL A 70 6.32 7.33 15.31
N ALA A 71 6.31 6.68 16.46
CA ALA A 71 5.29 6.86 17.49
C ALA A 71 5.21 8.32 17.96
N GLU A 72 6.37 8.93 18.22
CA GLU A 72 6.49 10.32 18.65
C GLU A 72 6.05 11.30 17.56
N ARG A 73 6.53 11.11 16.32
CA ARG A 73 6.22 12.04 15.22
C ARG A 73 4.79 11.96 14.73
N GLU A 74 4.25 10.75 14.67
CA GLU A 74 2.92 10.53 14.10
C GLU A 74 1.80 10.53 15.14
N VAL A 75 2.16 10.70 16.43
CA VAL A 75 1.24 10.68 17.57
C VAL A 75 0.43 9.37 17.60
N ILE A 76 1.12 8.25 17.41
CA ILE A 76 0.56 6.90 17.42
C ILE A 76 1.26 6.13 18.53
N SER A 77 0.52 5.39 19.36
CA SER A 77 1.16 4.62 20.43
C SER A 77 2.15 3.58 19.87
N LEU A 78 3.32 3.45 20.51
CA LEU A 78 4.34 2.47 20.14
C LEU A 78 3.76 1.04 20.09
N LYS A 79 2.95 0.68 21.10
CA LYS A 79 2.28 -0.63 21.19
C LYS A 79 1.42 -0.92 19.96
N TYR A 80 0.75 0.09 19.42
CA TYR A 80 -0.07 -0.08 18.22
C TYR A 80 0.79 -0.23 16.96
N LEU A 81 1.88 0.53 16.83
CA LEU A 81 2.83 0.33 15.72
C LEU A 81 3.45 -1.07 15.76
N GLU A 82 3.77 -1.58 16.95
CA GLU A 82 4.25 -2.96 17.14
C GLU A 82 3.22 -4.02 16.71
N GLN A 83 1.92 -3.72 16.83
CA GLN A 83 0.85 -4.57 16.31
C GLN A 83 0.73 -4.49 14.78
N LEU A 84 0.99 -3.32 14.18
CA LEU A 84 0.94 -3.10 12.73
C LEU A 84 2.13 -3.73 11.99
N VAL A 85 3.35 -3.65 12.54
CA VAL A 85 4.53 -4.21 11.86
C VAL A 85 4.51 -5.72 11.72
N ARG A 86 3.87 -6.44 12.66
CA ARG A 86 3.79 -7.91 12.64
C ARG A 86 3.19 -8.46 11.34
N PRO A 87 1.96 -8.08 10.95
CA PRO A 87 1.40 -8.53 9.68
C PRO A 87 2.17 -8.02 8.46
N LEU A 88 2.71 -6.80 8.49
CA LEU A 88 3.50 -6.24 7.39
C LEU A 88 4.80 -7.02 7.16
N MET A 89 5.45 -7.49 8.23
CA MET A 89 6.59 -8.40 8.14
C MET A 89 6.19 -9.79 7.62
N LYS A 90 5.05 -10.34 8.09
CA LYS A 90 4.53 -11.62 7.63
C LYS A 90 4.23 -11.60 6.13
N ALA A 91 3.73 -10.48 5.61
CA ALA A 91 3.48 -10.23 4.20
C ALA A 91 4.75 -9.90 3.39
N GLY A 92 5.94 -9.91 4.01
CA GLY A 92 7.20 -9.64 3.32
C GLY A 92 7.33 -8.19 2.83
N LEU A 93 6.64 -7.23 3.46
CA LEU A 93 6.71 -5.80 3.12
C LEU A 93 7.77 -5.06 3.97
N LEU A 94 8.00 -5.53 5.20
CA LEU A 94 9.00 -5.00 6.11
C LEU A 94 9.99 -6.08 6.57
N LYS A 95 11.22 -5.67 6.86
CA LYS A 95 12.24 -6.48 7.55
C LYS A 95 12.62 -5.79 8.86
N SER A 96 12.77 -6.58 9.92
CA SER A 96 13.31 -6.10 11.19
C SER A 96 14.82 -6.30 11.23
N VAL A 97 15.53 -5.28 11.72
CA VAL A 97 16.96 -5.35 12.00
C VAL A 97 17.14 -5.33 13.51
N ARG A 98 17.67 -6.41 14.07
CA ARG A 98 17.89 -6.57 15.52
C ARG A 98 19.20 -5.90 15.97
N GLY A 99 19.32 -5.66 17.29
CA GLY A 99 20.52 -5.12 17.92
C GLY A 99 20.39 -3.68 18.42
N LYS A 100 21.47 -3.12 18.96
CA LYS A 100 21.55 -1.73 19.43
C LYS A 100 21.42 -0.79 18.22
N GLY A 101 20.38 0.04 18.18
CA GLY A 101 20.02 0.82 16.99
C GLY A 101 19.26 0.02 15.92
N GLY A 102 18.58 -1.06 16.32
CA GLY A 102 17.66 -1.80 15.47
C GLY A 102 16.45 -0.97 15.03
N GLY A 103 15.72 -1.49 14.05
CA GLY A 103 14.59 -0.79 13.45
C GLY A 103 13.98 -1.59 12.31
N TYR A 104 13.20 -0.93 11.49
CA TYR A 104 12.50 -1.52 10.35
C TYR A 104 12.96 -0.88 9.05
N VAL A 105 13.02 -1.69 8.01
CA VAL A 105 13.32 -1.29 6.63
C VAL A 105 12.33 -1.94 5.67
N LEU A 106 12.15 -1.34 4.49
CA LEU A 106 11.38 -1.98 3.43
C LEU A 106 12.04 -3.29 2.99
N ALA A 107 11.23 -4.31 2.79
CA ALA A 107 11.70 -5.63 2.39
C ALA A 107 12.01 -5.72 0.88
N LYS A 108 11.35 -4.88 0.07
CA LYS A 108 11.42 -4.72 -1.39
C LYS A 108 11.31 -3.22 -1.77
N PRO A 109 11.70 -2.81 -2.99
CA PRO A 109 11.62 -1.41 -3.42
C PRO A 109 10.20 -0.83 -3.29
N ALA A 110 10.07 0.46 -2.94
CA ALA A 110 8.77 1.12 -2.77
C ALA A 110 7.92 1.08 -4.06
N ALA A 111 8.57 1.10 -5.23
CA ALA A 111 7.91 0.94 -6.53
C ALA A 111 7.26 -0.45 -6.73
N GLN A 112 7.63 -1.45 -5.94
CA GLN A 112 7.08 -2.83 -5.99
C GLN A 112 6.12 -3.14 -4.84
N ILE A 113 5.79 -2.15 -4.01
CA ILE A 113 4.84 -2.28 -2.90
C ILE A 113 3.57 -1.55 -3.32
N ARG A 114 2.45 -2.27 -3.46
CA ARG A 114 1.15 -1.66 -3.76
C ARG A 114 0.42 -1.26 -2.47
N ALA A 115 -0.45 -0.26 -2.55
CA ALA A 115 -1.26 0.16 -1.40
C ALA A 115 -2.18 -0.99 -0.94
N GLY A 116 -2.75 -1.74 -1.88
CA GLY A 116 -3.55 -2.94 -1.63
C GLY A 116 -2.79 -4.00 -0.82
N ASP A 117 -1.50 -4.23 -1.11
CA ASP A 117 -0.68 -5.18 -0.33
C ASP A 117 -0.59 -4.77 1.14
N ILE A 118 -0.38 -3.49 1.40
CA ILE A 118 -0.28 -2.92 2.75
C ILE A 118 -1.63 -3.06 3.47
N LEU A 119 -2.72 -2.72 2.79
CA LEU A 119 -4.07 -2.78 3.36
C LEU A 119 -4.49 -4.22 3.64
N ARG A 120 -4.31 -5.15 2.70
CA ARG A 120 -4.59 -6.58 2.89
C ARG A 120 -3.77 -7.17 4.04
N ALA A 121 -2.49 -6.85 4.13
CA ALA A 121 -1.65 -7.28 5.25
C ALA A 121 -2.16 -6.73 6.58
N ALA A 122 -2.45 -5.43 6.65
CA ALA A 122 -2.88 -4.79 7.89
C ALA A 122 -4.26 -5.27 8.33
N GLU A 123 -5.22 -5.40 7.42
CA GLU A 123 -6.62 -5.66 7.76
C GLU A 123 -6.98 -7.15 7.84
N GLY A 124 -6.23 -8.00 7.11
CA GLY A 124 -6.56 -9.40 6.92
C GLY A 124 -7.71 -9.59 5.93
N GLU A 125 -8.12 -10.85 5.77
CA GLU A 125 -9.26 -11.22 4.91
C GLU A 125 -10.56 -10.64 5.48
N ARG A 126 -11.24 -9.80 4.70
CA ARG A 126 -12.51 -9.16 5.07
C ARG A 126 -13.35 -9.00 3.81
N SER A 127 -14.18 -10.00 3.52
CA SER A 127 -15.21 -9.84 2.50
C SER A 127 -16.19 -8.74 2.90
N THR A 128 -16.56 -7.90 1.94
CA THR A 128 -17.65 -6.92 2.10
C THR A 128 -19.01 -7.57 2.33
N VAL A 129 -19.16 -8.82 1.90
CA VAL A 129 -20.41 -9.56 1.92
C VAL A 129 -20.28 -10.77 2.85
N ALA A 130 -21.02 -10.76 3.96
CA ALA A 130 -20.96 -11.82 4.98
C ALA A 130 -21.21 -13.24 4.42
N CYS A 131 -21.90 -13.39 3.28
CA CYS A 131 -22.16 -14.67 2.64
C CYS A 131 -21.09 -15.12 1.62
N GLU A 132 -20.15 -14.28 1.20
CA GLU A 132 -19.03 -14.69 0.32
C GLU A 132 -17.91 -15.39 1.10
N GLY A 133 -17.73 -15.09 2.39
CA GLY A 133 -16.68 -15.67 3.25
C GLY A 133 -17.02 -17.01 3.92
N LEU A 134 -18.18 -17.59 3.62
CA LEU A 134 -18.63 -18.87 4.16
C LEU A 134 -18.81 -19.84 2.98
N GLU A 135 -17.85 -20.74 2.79
CA GLU A 135 -17.98 -21.84 1.82
C GLU A 135 -19.34 -22.55 2.02
N GLY A 136 -20.23 -22.45 1.03
CA GLY A 136 -21.53 -23.12 1.00
C GLY A 136 -22.75 -22.38 1.60
N ALA A 137 -22.66 -21.10 1.99
CA ALA A 137 -23.70 -20.48 2.85
C ALA A 137 -24.97 -19.92 2.16
N CYS A 138 -24.99 -19.66 0.86
CA CYS A 138 -26.16 -19.04 0.22
C CYS A 138 -26.49 -19.63 -1.14
N GLY A 139 -27.47 -20.55 -1.20
CA GLY A 139 -28.01 -21.11 -2.45
C GLY A 139 -28.77 -20.12 -3.36
N ARG A 140 -28.71 -18.81 -3.06
CA ARG A 140 -29.32 -17.74 -3.86
C ARG A 140 -28.32 -16.66 -4.29
N SER A 141 -27.02 -16.88 -4.10
CA SER A 141 -25.96 -15.91 -4.47
C SER A 141 -26.15 -15.36 -5.88
N ASP A 142 -26.44 -16.24 -6.84
CA ASP A 142 -26.52 -15.92 -8.27
C ASP A 142 -27.72 -15.02 -8.63
N LEU A 143 -28.75 -15.05 -7.79
CA LEU A 143 -29.98 -14.26 -7.91
C LEU A 143 -30.00 -13.05 -6.96
N CYS A 144 -28.99 -12.88 -6.11
CA CYS A 144 -28.95 -11.83 -5.12
C CYS A 144 -28.35 -10.55 -5.72
N SER A 145 -29.21 -9.60 -6.07
CA SER A 145 -28.79 -8.32 -6.66
C SER A 145 -27.84 -7.52 -5.76
N THR A 146 -28.00 -7.61 -4.44
CA THR A 146 -27.15 -6.91 -3.49
C THR A 146 -25.75 -7.48 -3.42
N VAL A 147 -25.59 -8.81 -3.51
CA VAL A 147 -24.25 -9.45 -3.56
C VAL A 147 -23.48 -8.91 -4.77
N LYS A 148 -24.07 -8.98 -5.97
CA LYS A 148 -23.42 -8.48 -7.19
C LYS A 148 -23.02 -7.01 -7.10
N PHE A 149 -23.87 -6.17 -6.51
CA PHE A 149 -23.55 -4.76 -6.28
C PHE A 149 -22.32 -4.59 -5.37
N TRP A 150 -22.26 -5.32 -4.26
CA TRP A 150 -21.14 -5.24 -3.32
C TRP A 150 -19.85 -5.85 -3.88
N THR A 151 -19.93 -6.96 -4.62
CA THR A 151 -18.80 -7.55 -5.35
C THR A 151 -18.20 -6.53 -6.32
N GLY A 152 -19.01 -5.85 -7.13
CA GLY A 152 -18.51 -4.81 -8.04
C GLY A 152 -17.86 -3.62 -7.32
N LEU A 153 -18.38 -3.23 -6.15
CA LEU A 153 -17.74 -2.21 -5.32
C LEU A 153 -16.39 -2.69 -4.77
N GLU A 154 -16.30 -3.94 -4.31
CA GLU A 154 -15.06 -4.54 -3.83
C GLU A 154 -14.00 -4.59 -4.93
N GLU A 155 -14.36 -5.06 -6.13
CA GLU A 155 -13.48 -5.08 -7.31
C GLU A 155 -13.00 -3.67 -7.67
N THR A 156 -13.86 -2.66 -7.59
CA THR A 156 -13.49 -1.27 -7.86
C THR A 156 -12.49 -0.74 -6.83
N ILE A 157 -12.71 -1.04 -5.55
CA ILE A 157 -11.80 -0.65 -4.48
C ILE A 157 -10.44 -1.34 -4.66
N ASP A 158 -10.44 -2.64 -4.94
CA ASP A 158 -9.22 -3.43 -5.15
C ASP A 158 -8.42 -2.91 -6.35
N ALA A 159 -9.09 -2.64 -7.47
CA ALA A 159 -8.46 -2.05 -8.65
C ALA A 159 -7.77 -0.70 -8.32
N TYR A 160 -8.43 0.15 -7.53
CA TYR A 160 -7.85 1.43 -7.12
C TYR A 160 -6.63 1.26 -6.21
N VAL A 161 -6.74 0.48 -5.13
CA VAL A 161 -5.65 0.34 -4.16
C VAL A 161 -4.48 -0.47 -4.74
N ASP A 162 -4.75 -1.38 -5.68
CA ASP A 162 -3.70 -2.09 -6.40
C ASP A 162 -3.09 -1.23 -7.51
N GLY A 163 -3.78 -0.23 -8.04
CA GLY A 163 -3.23 0.71 -9.01
C GLY A 163 -2.13 1.63 -8.46
N VAL A 164 -2.07 1.83 -7.14
CA VAL A 164 -1.16 2.81 -6.51
C VAL A 164 0.00 2.13 -5.78
N THR A 165 1.23 2.55 -6.08
CA THR A 165 2.46 2.09 -5.43
C THR A 165 2.83 2.93 -4.20
N LEU A 166 3.69 2.41 -3.33
CA LEU A 166 4.16 3.13 -2.14
C LEU A 166 4.99 4.37 -2.51
N VAL A 167 5.73 4.31 -3.63
CA VAL A 167 6.47 5.48 -4.12
C VAL A 167 5.54 6.60 -4.57
N GLU A 168 4.42 6.28 -5.23
CA GLU A 168 3.40 7.25 -5.61
C GLU A 168 2.66 7.79 -4.38
N LEU A 169 2.33 6.93 -3.40
CA LEU A 169 1.75 7.34 -2.13
C LEU A 169 2.62 8.35 -1.38
N ALA A 170 3.95 8.15 -1.38
CA ALA A 170 4.89 9.05 -0.72
C ALA A 170 5.04 10.40 -1.43
N ALA A 171 4.76 10.47 -2.74
CA ALA A 171 4.80 11.69 -3.54
C ALA A 171 3.48 12.48 -3.53
N VAL A 172 2.46 12.01 -2.79
CA VAL A 172 1.04 12.40 -2.90
C VAL A 172 0.49 11.97 -4.26
N PRO A 173 -0.35 10.93 -4.32
CA PRO A 173 -0.85 10.41 -5.59
C PRO A 173 -1.89 11.37 -6.18
N GLU A 174 -1.87 11.50 -7.52
CA GLU A 174 -2.99 12.10 -8.24
C GLU A 174 -4.23 11.20 -8.12
N ILE A 175 -5.41 11.81 -7.98
CA ILE A 175 -6.67 11.07 -7.96
C ILE A 175 -6.98 10.62 -9.39
N LYS A 176 -6.68 9.36 -9.68
CA LYS A 176 -6.95 8.71 -10.97
C LYS A 176 -8.10 7.73 -10.79
N VAL A 177 -9.32 8.22 -10.95
CA VAL A 177 -10.54 7.40 -10.85
C VAL A 177 -11.35 7.63 -12.12
N GLU A 178 -11.29 6.67 -13.04
CA GLU A 178 -12.18 6.57 -14.19
C GLU A 178 -13.19 5.47 -13.87
N ILE A 179 -14.44 5.86 -13.61
CA ILE A 179 -15.53 4.91 -13.36
C ILE A 179 -16.41 4.93 -14.61
N GLU A 180 -16.33 3.86 -15.41
CA GLU A 180 -17.34 3.59 -16.42
C GLU A 180 -18.49 2.82 -15.74
N LEU A 181 -19.69 3.40 -15.77
CA LEU A 181 -20.92 2.87 -15.16
C LEU A 181 -21.87 2.30 -16.22
#